data_AF-A0A329ZIB7-F1
#
_entry.id   AF-A0A329ZIB7-F1
#
_cell.length_a   1.000
_cell.length_b   1.000
_cell.length_c   1.000
_cell.angle_alpha   90.00
_cell.angle_beta   90.00
_cell.angle_gamma   90.00
#
_symmetry.space_group_name_H-M   'P 1'
#
loop_
_entity.id
_entity.type
_entity.pdbx_description
1 polymer ?
#
loop_
_entity_poly.entity_id
_entity_poly.type
_entity_poly.pdbx_seq_one_letter_code
_entity_poly.pdbx_strand_id
1 'polypeptide(L)'
;MNITIDTYLISDTHFGQDSIIHKEPSRNIIAGHLGYKNHFELIVDNWNRKVGDDDNILHLGDVYFKDGLSYVKKLNGNKRLIIGNNDVKRFENLKKLGWKTKNKVILKIPEKHHIREKIRLKYGEIQEKIFLNGIIVDIEKERILFSHFPVFNRKINDRFDAIRDVLDDYFRFSNCSLNIHGHTHSKDTNNRFCINLSCEKTMLSPIKLGKILKNYKE
;
A
#
# COMPACT_ATOMS: atom_id res chain seq x y z
N MET A 1 -15.16 -4.79 3.60
CA MET A 1 -14.65 -4.33 2.30
C MET A 1 -14.11 -5.52 1.52
N ASN A 2 -14.84 -5.85 0.46
CA ASN A 2 -14.35 -6.69 -0.63
C ASN A 2 -13.48 -5.81 -1.52
N ILE A 3 -12.42 -6.38 -2.08
CA ILE A 3 -11.55 -5.69 -3.03
C ILE A 3 -12.03 -6.16 -4.39
N THR A 4 -12.34 -5.22 -5.27
CA THR A 4 -12.84 -5.46 -6.63
C THR A 4 -12.08 -4.57 -7.61
N ILE A 5 -12.31 -4.74 -8.91
CA ILE A 5 -11.73 -3.88 -9.94
C ILE A 5 -12.08 -2.39 -9.79
N ASP A 6 -13.17 -2.07 -9.08
CA ASP A 6 -13.56 -0.68 -8.78
C ASP A 6 -12.90 -0.09 -7.54
N THR A 7 -12.21 -0.91 -6.75
CA THR A 7 -11.48 -0.42 -5.57
C THR A 7 -10.36 0.52 -6.02
N TYR A 8 -10.26 1.68 -5.39
CA TYR A 8 -9.14 2.61 -5.58
C TYR A 8 -7.93 2.18 -4.75
N LEU A 9 -6.74 2.46 -5.26
CA LEU A 9 -5.47 2.15 -4.61
C LEU A 9 -4.53 3.35 -4.67
N ILE A 10 -3.76 3.50 -3.59
CA ILE A 10 -2.66 4.47 -3.47
C ILE A 10 -1.77 4.04 -2.29
N SER A 11 -0.53 4.51 -2.27
CA SER A 11 0.41 4.29 -1.17
C SER A 11 1.24 5.52 -0.88
N ASP A 12 1.84 5.55 0.31
CA ASP A 12 2.89 6.49 0.67
C ASP A 12 2.44 7.97 0.60
N THR A 13 1.21 8.27 1.04
CA THR A 13 0.72 9.66 1.07
C THR A 13 1.56 10.55 1.99
N HIS A 14 2.13 9.98 3.07
CA HIS A 14 3.08 10.67 3.95
C HIS A 14 2.57 12.02 4.46
N PHE A 15 1.25 12.17 4.68
CA PHE A 15 0.67 13.45 5.11
C PHE A 15 1.39 14.03 6.33
N GLY A 16 1.77 15.30 6.26
CA GLY A 16 2.47 15.99 7.35
C GLY A 16 3.94 15.59 7.54
N GLN A 17 4.60 15.08 6.51
CA GLN A 17 6.06 14.92 6.46
C GLN A 17 6.67 15.83 5.39
N ASP A 18 6.88 17.11 5.69
CA ASP A 18 7.42 18.06 4.71
C ASP A 18 8.78 17.63 4.13
N SER A 19 9.62 16.96 4.94
CA SER A 19 10.95 16.52 4.51
C SER A 19 10.94 15.45 3.40
N ILE A 20 9.79 14.87 3.06
CA ILE A 20 9.68 13.92 1.94
C ILE A 20 10.15 14.54 0.62
N ILE A 21 10.00 15.85 0.46
CA ILE A 21 10.35 16.59 -0.77
C ILE A 21 11.86 16.60 -1.05
N HIS A 22 12.70 16.33 -0.06
CA HIS A 22 14.15 16.16 -0.28
C HIS A 22 14.47 14.85 -0.99
N LYS A 23 13.63 13.82 -0.80
CA LYS A 23 13.76 12.52 -1.48
C LYS A 23 12.95 12.50 -2.78
N GLU A 24 11.75 13.08 -2.74
CA GLU A 24 10.77 13.03 -3.81
C GLU A 24 10.33 14.46 -4.18
N PRO A 25 11.24 15.29 -4.75
CA PRO A 25 10.96 16.69 -5.09
C PRO A 25 9.84 16.85 -6.11
N SER A 26 9.59 15.82 -6.92
CA SER A 26 8.48 15.76 -7.89
C SER A 26 7.14 16.10 -7.24
N ARG A 27 6.91 15.75 -5.97
CA ARG A 27 5.65 16.06 -5.27
C ARG A 27 5.34 17.55 -5.27
N ASN A 28 6.31 18.38 -4.87
CA ASN A 28 6.14 19.83 -4.82
C ASN A 28 6.20 20.47 -6.21
N ILE A 29 6.98 19.91 -7.14
CA ILE A 29 7.02 20.40 -8.53
C ILE A 29 5.63 20.26 -9.17
N ILE A 30 4.98 19.11 -9.02
CA ILE A 30 3.63 18.86 -9.54
C ILE A 30 2.61 19.77 -8.84
N ALA A 31 2.67 19.87 -7.51
CA ALA A 31 1.78 20.73 -6.73
C ALA A 31 1.88 22.20 -7.15
N GLY A 32 3.10 22.73 -7.27
CA GLY A 32 3.34 24.11 -7.68
C GLY A 32 2.88 24.40 -9.11
N HIS A 33 3.14 23.51 -10.07
CA HIS A 33 2.63 23.65 -11.44
C HIS A 33 1.11 23.70 -11.52
N LEU A 34 0.42 23.04 -10.60
CA LEU A 34 -1.04 23.02 -10.51
C LEU A 34 -1.61 24.09 -9.57
N GLY A 35 -0.77 24.99 -9.03
CA GLY A 35 -1.20 26.11 -8.19
C GLY A 35 -1.52 25.75 -6.74
N TYR A 36 -1.13 24.57 -6.26
CA TYR A 36 -1.34 24.17 -4.86
C TYR A 36 -0.24 24.70 -3.94
N LYS A 37 -0.62 25.10 -2.73
CA LYS A 37 0.33 25.59 -1.71
C LYS A 37 1.35 24.53 -1.30
N ASN A 38 0.92 23.27 -1.25
CA ASN A 38 1.78 22.13 -0.96
C ASN A 38 1.19 20.85 -1.59
N HIS A 39 2.01 19.81 -1.67
CA HIS A 39 1.61 18.53 -2.26
C HIS A 39 0.55 17.77 -1.44
N PHE A 40 0.42 18.01 -0.12
CA PHE A 40 -0.63 17.37 0.67
C PHE A 40 -2.03 17.85 0.25
N GLU A 41 -2.20 19.15 0.03
CA GLU A 41 -3.45 19.72 -0.48
C GLU A 41 -3.79 19.14 -1.85
N LEU A 42 -2.81 19.02 -2.74
CA LEU A 42 -3.01 18.37 -4.04
C LEU A 42 -3.43 16.91 -3.90
N ILE A 43 -2.80 16.13 -3.02
CA ILE A 43 -3.18 14.72 -2.80
C ILE A 43 -4.63 14.64 -2.29
N VAL A 44 -5.03 15.50 -1.35
CA VAL A 44 -6.42 15.53 -0.84
C VAL A 44 -7.41 15.88 -1.95
N ASP A 45 -7.13 16.90 -2.77
CA ASP A 45 -8.01 17.26 -3.89
C ASP A 45 -8.11 16.13 -4.92
N ASN A 46 -6.97 15.60 -5.36
CA ASN A 46 -6.92 14.46 -6.29
C ASN A 46 -7.64 13.23 -5.75
N TRP A 47 -7.57 12.97 -4.44
CA TRP A 47 -8.29 11.89 -3.80
C TRP A 47 -9.79 12.12 -3.88
N ASN A 48 -10.28 13.25 -3.38
CA ASN A 48 -11.71 13.53 -3.28
C ASN A 48 -12.39 13.76 -4.63
N ARG A 49 -11.63 14.18 -5.65
CA ARG A 49 -12.12 14.26 -7.04
C ARG A 49 -12.37 12.88 -7.67
N LYS A 50 -11.71 11.83 -7.17
CA LYS A 50 -11.81 10.46 -7.70
C LYS A 50 -12.68 9.55 -6.83
N VAL A 51 -12.62 9.73 -5.53
CA VAL A 51 -13.19 8.84 -4.53
C VAL A 51 -14.38 9.54 -3.87
N GLY A 52 -15.59 9.02 -4.11
CA GLY A 52 -16.80 9.42 -3.39
C GLY A 52 -16.90 8.74 -2.02
N ASP A 53 -17.94 9.06 -1.25
CA ASP A 53 -18.10 8.56 0.12
C ASP A 53 -18.32 7.04 0.20
N ASP A 54 -19.00 6.47 -0.80
CA ASP A 54 -19.30 5.03 -0.87
C ASP A 54 -18.18 4.21 -1.52
N ASP A 55 -17.23 4.88 -2.20
CA ASP A 55 -16.14 4.20 -2.91
C ASP A 55 -15.19 3.49 -1.93
N ASN A 56 -14.73 2.30 -2.31
CA ASN A 56 -13.76 1.56 -1.53
C ASN A 56 -12.34 1.95 -1.93
N ILE A 57 -11.48 2.18 -0.94
CA ILE A 57 -10.07 2.49 -1.17
C ILE A 57 -9.16 1.68 -0.26
N LEU A 58 -8.13 1.09 -0.88
CA LEU A 58 -7.08 0.33 -0.21
C LEU A 58 -5.78 1.15 -0.25
N HIS A 59 -5.36 1.66 0.92
CA HIS A 59 -4.08 2.32 1.09
C HIS A 59 -2.99 1.28 1.43
N LEU A 60 -1.87 1.31 0.71
CA LEU A 60 -0.81 0.29 0.85
C LEU A 60 0.28 0.63 1.87
N GLY A 61 0.10 1.70 2.64
CA GLY A 61 0.91 1.99 3.83
C GLY A 61 1.52 3.37 3.82
N ASP A 62 2.02 3.78 4.99
CA ASP A 62 2.65 5.06 5.28
C ASP A 62 1.73 6.26 4.98
N VAL A 63 0.60 6.29 5.71
CA VAL A 63 -0.48 7.26 5.49
C VAL A 63 -0.05 8.66 5.92
N TYR A 64 0.44 8.80 7.17
CA TYR A 64 0.65 10.10 7.79
C TYR A 64 1.68 10.11 8.91
N PHE A 65 2.22 11.30 9.17
CA PHE A 65 3.18 11.63 10.23
C PHE A 65 2.57 12.62 11.24
N LYS A 66 3.39 13.32 12.03
CA LYS A 66 2.95 14.09 13.20
C LYS A 66 1.81 15.06 12.89
N ASP A 67 1.94 15.83 11.80
CA ASP A 67 1.02 16.93 11.47
C ASP A 67 0.04 16.57 10.34
N GLY A 68 -0.04 15.28 9.96
CA GLY A 68 -0.82 14.83 8.82
C GLY A 68 -2.30 14.57 9.08
N LEU A 69 -2.72 14.51 10.35
CA LEU A 69 -4.06 14.03 10.70
C LEU A 69 -5.17 14.96 10.19
N SER A 70 -4.89 16.26 10.05
CA SER A 70 -5.82 17.25 9.50
C SER A 70 -6.15 16.98 8.02
N TYR A 71 -5.21 16.47 7.23
CA TYR A 71 -5.44 16.04 5.86
C TYR A 71 -6.20 14.72 5.81
N VAL A 72 -5.82 13.75 6.63
CA VAL A 72 -6.48 12.42 6.69
C VAL A 72 -7.97 12.52 6.97
N LYS A 73 -8.39 13.45 7.85
CA LYS A 73 -9.81 13.67 8.19
C LYS A 73 -10.66 14.17 7.01
N LYS A 74 -10.05 14.70 5.96
CA LYS A 74 -10.75 15.24 4.78
C LYS A 74 -11.00 14.19 3.69
N LEU A 75 -10.44 12.98 3.84
CA LEU A 75 -10.43 11.98 2.77
C LEU A 75 -11.76 11.23 2.70
N ASN A 76 -12.38 11.24 1.52
CA ASN A 76 -13.60 10.49 1.22
C ASN A 76 -13.37 8.97 1.18
N GLY A 77 -14.46 8.22 1.18
CA GLY A 77 -14.49 6.79 0.87
C GLY A 77 -14.41 5.85 2.08
N ASN A 78 -14.72 4.59 1.80
CA ASN A 78 -14.57 3.45 2.68
C ASN A 78 -13.10 2.99 2.71
N LYS A 79 -12.36 3.47 3.71
CA LYS A 79 -10.90 3.35 3.77
C LYS A 79 -10.42 2.07 4.47
N ARG A 80 -9.55 1.33 3.81
CA ARG A 80 -8.79 0.21 4.37
C ARG A 80 -7.29 0.45 4.26
N LEU A 81 -6.55 0.14 5.32
CA LEU A 81 -5.09 0.24 5.36
C LEU A 81 -4.43 -1.13 5.39
N ILE A 82 -3.39 -1.31 4.59
CA ILE A 82 -2.29 -2.24 4.85
C ILE A 82 -1.19 -1.45 5.55
N ILE A 83 -0.84 -1.88 6.78
CA ILE A 83 0.04 -1.11 7.67
C ILE A 83 1.46 -1.08 7.08
N GLY A 84 1.96 0.12 6.76
CA GLY A 84 3.35 0.36 6.39
C GLY A 84 4.27 0.52 7.61
N ASN A 85 5.58 0.61 7.40
CA ASN A 85 6.53 0.69 8.50
C ASN A 85 6.37 1.98 9.34
N ASN A 86 5.96 3.09 8.72
CA ASN A 86 5.75 4.34 9.43
C ASN A 86 4.37 4.43 10.12
N ASP A 87 3.45 3.52 9.77
CA ASP A 87 2.12 3.45 10.38
C ASP A 87 2.09 2.71 11.72
N VAL A 88 3.09 1.87 12.04
CA VAL A 88 3.06 0.96 13.20
C VAL A 88 2.73 1.66 14.53
N LYS A 89 3.18 2.91 14.71
CA LYS A 89 2.91 3.69 15.94
C LYS A 89 1.62 4.52 15.88
N ARG A 90 0.88 4.47 14.77
CA ARG A 90 -0.15 5.46 14.40
C ARG A 90 -1.45 4.85 13.86
N PHE A 91 -1.44 3.60 13.39
CA PHE A 91 -2.61 2.99 12.74
C PHE A 91 -3.83 2.90 13.67
N GLU A 92 -3.64 2.87 15.00
CA GLU A 92 -4.74 2.93 15.97
C GLU A 92 -5.52 4.25 15.91
N ASN A 93 -4.87 5.37 15.59
CA ASN A 93 -5.57 6.65 15.39
C ASN A 93 -6.39 6.63 14.10
N LEU A 94 -5.90 5.97 13.05
CA LEU A 94 -6.65 5.78 11.81
C LEU A 94 -7.91 4.94 12.06
N LYS A 95 -7.82 3.89 12.90
CA LYS A 95 -8.99 3.09 13.31
C LYS A 95 -10.05 3.95 14.01
N LYS A 96 -9.65 4.88 14.89
CA LYS A 96 -10.56 5.84 15.52
C LYS A 96 -11.25 6.76 14.51
N LEU A 97 -10.64 7.00 13.36
CA LEU A 97 -11.22 7.74 12.22
C LEU A 97 -11.99 6.83 11.24
N GLY A 98 -12.33 5.61 11.63
CA GLY A 98 -13.12 4.68 10.81
C GLY A 98 -12.33 3.87 9.78
N TRP A 99 -11.00 3.99 9.73
CA TRP A 99 -10.20 3.16 8.83
C TRP A 99 -10.19 1.70 9.28
N LYS A 100 -10.39 0.79 8.34
CA LYS A 100 -10.31 -0.66 8.58
C LYS A 100 -8.88 -1.13 8.41
N THR A 101 -8.32 -1.86 9.37
CA THR A 101 -6.99 -2.49 9.24
C THR A 101 -6.89 -3.74 10.11
N LYS A 102 -5.94 -4.62 9.77
CA LYS A 102 -5.52 -5.73 10.62
C LYS A 102 -4.01 -5.87 10.52
N ASN A 103 -3.35 -6.04 11.66
CA ASN A 103 -1.92 -6.32 11.68
C ASN A 103 -1.64 -7.81 11.43
N LYS A 104 -1.66 -8.22 10.15
CA LYS A 104 -1.30 -9.56 9.65
C LYS A 104 -1.42 -9.64 8.13
N VAL A 105 -0.89 -10.71 7.55
CA VAL A 105 -1.29 -11.15 6.20
C VAL A 105 -2.68 -11.81 6.24
N ILE A 106 -3.62 -11.23 5.48
CA ILE A 106 -4.99 -11.73 5.30
C ILE A 106 -5.02 -12.58 4.02
N LEU A 107 -5.45 -13.83 4.14
CA LEU A 107 -5.63 -14.73 3.00
C LEU A 107 -7.12 -14.86 2.69
N LYS A 108 -7.55 -14.35 1.54
CA LYS A 108 -8.91 -14.48 1.00
C LYS A 108 -8.91 -15.47 -0.18
N ILE A 109 -8.33 -16.63 0.05
CA ILE A 109 -8.18 -17.72 -0.93
C ILE A 109 -8.52 -19.06 -0.26
N PRO A 110 -8.95 -20.09 -1.01
CA PRO A 110 -9.32 -21.39 -0.45
C PRO A 110 -8.19 -22.06 0.35
N GLU A 111 -6.94 -21.92 -0.11
CA GLU A 111 -5.77 -22.63 0.44
C GLU A 111 -5.22 -22.01 1.73
N LYS A 112 -5.91 -21.02 2.32
CA LYS A 112 -5.40 -20.19 3.43
C LYS A 112 -4.82 -20.98 4.61
N HIS A 113 -5.38 -22.15 4.93
CA HIS A 113 -4.92 -22.99 6.05
C HIS A 113 -3.57 -23.64 5.71
N HIS A 114 -3.47 -24.23 4.52
CA HIS A 114 -2.24 -24.83 4.00
C HIS A 114 -1.09 -23.82 3.90
N ILE A 115 -1.38 -22.61 3.39
CA ILE A 115 -0.36 -21.55 3.29
C ILE A 115 0.14 -21.13 4.67
N ARG A 116 -0.78 -20.94 5.63
CA ARG A 116 -0.41 -20.60 7.01
C ARG A 116 0.43 -21.69 7.66
N GLU A 117 0.12 -22.95 7.39
CA GLU A 117 0.90 -24.08 7.89
C GLU A 117 2.31 -24.09 7.29
N LYS A 118 2.46 -23.91 5.98
CA LYS A 118 3.79 -23.81 5.32
C LYS A 118 4.65 -22.70 5.92
N ILE A 119 4.07 -21.51 6.13
CA ILE A 119 4.77 -20.39 6.76
C ILE A 119 5.18 -20.73 8.19
N ARG A 120 4.27 -21.32 8.98
CA ARG A 120 4.55 -21.74 10.36
C ARG A 120 5.67 -22.79 10.42
N LEU A 121 5.64 -23.79 9.56
CA LEU A 121 6.65 -24.85 9.51
C LEU A 121 8.03 -24.30 9.14
N LYS A 122 8.10 -23.31 8.25
CA LYS A 122 9.37 -22.73 7.80
C LYS A 122 9.96 -21.73 8.78
N TYR A 123 9.14 -20.88 9.40
CA TYR A 123 9.62 -19.73 10.18
C TYR A 123 9.39 -19.85 11.70
N GLY A 124 8.51 -20.75 12.15
CA GLY A 124 8.13 -20.82 13.56
C GLY A 124 7.55 -19.50 14.07
N GLU A 125 8.17 -18.92 15.10
CA GLU A 125 7.85 -17.58 15.58
C GLU A 125 8.54 -16.50 14.73
N ILE A 126 7.75 -15.60 14.16
CA ILE A 126 8.26 -14.51 13.33
C ILE A 126 8.52 -13.28 14.20
N GLN A 127 9.78 -12.88 14.30
CA GLN A 127 10.19 -11.63 14.93
C GLN A 127 9.70 -10.41 14.12
N GLU A 128 9.45 -9.30 14.81
CA GLU A 128 8.96 -8.05 14.21
C GLU A 128 7.70 -8.20 13.32
N LYS A 129 6.84 -9.19 13.60
CA LYS A 129 5.60 -9.47 12.85
C LYS A 129 4.65 -8.27 12.67
N ILE A 130 4.84 -7.21 13.46
CA ILE A 130 4.13 -5.94 13.33
C ILE A 130 4.30 -5.30 11.94
N PHE A 131 5.41 -5.57 11.24
CA PHE A 131 5.67 -5.11 9.87
C PHE A 131 5.15 -6.07 8.79
N LEU A 132 4.77 -7.29 9.13
CA LEU A 132 4.31 -8.32 8.20
C LEU A 132 2.80 -8.17 7.91
N ASN A 133 2.49 -7.29 6.95
CA ASN A 133 1.11 -6.93 6.60
C ASN A 133 0.85 -7.09 5.10
N GLY A 134 -0.31 -7.64 4.76
CA GLY A 134 -0.74 -7.77 3.37
C GLY A 134 -2.11 -8.41 3.23
N ILE A 135 -2.60 -8.45 2.00
CA ILE A 135 -3.84 -9.12 1.62
C ILE A 135 -3.58 -9.91 0.36
N ILE A 136 -3.86 -11.21 0.39
CA ILE A 136 -3.85 -12.08 -0.79
C ILE A 136 -5.29 -12.41 -1.14
N VAL A 137 -5.67 -12.16 -2.39
CA VAL A 137 -7.04 -12.35 -2.88
C VAL A 137 -7.03 -12.61 -4.39
N ASP A 138 -7.97 -13.44 -4.84
CA ASP A 138 -8.21 -13.68 -6.27
C ASP A 138 -9.13 -12.59 -6.82
N ILE A 139 -8.68 -11.92 -7.89
CA ILE A 139 -9.42 -10.86 -8.59
C ILE A 139 -9.31 -11.13 -10.09
N GLU A 140 -10.45 -11.38 -10.72
CA GLU A 140 -10.52 -11.91 -12.09
C GLU A 140 -9.67 -13.19 -12.23
N LYS A 141 -8.63 -13.18 -13.08
CA LYS A 141 -7.71 -14.30 -13.33
C LYS A 141 -6.41 -14.20 -12.53
N GLU A 142 -6.26 -13.14 -11.72
CA GLU A 142 -5.02 -12.86 -11.00
C GLU A 142 -5.16 -13.20 -9.52
N ARG A 143 -4.11 -13.79 -8.96
CA ARG A 143 -3.95 -13.91 -7.51
C ARG A 143 -2.98 -12.84 -7.05
N ILE A 144 -3.50 -11.85 -6.34
CA ILE A 144 -2.76 -10.61 -6.07
C ILE A 144 -2.37 -10.54 -4.60
N LEU A 145 -1.08 -10.30 -4.32
CA LEU A 145 -0.60 -9.84 -3.04
C LEU A 145 -0.57 -8.31 -3.00
N PHE A 146 -1.43 -7.71 -2.19
CA PHE A 146 -1.29 -6.33 -1.78
C PHE A 146 -0.43 -6.26 -0.51
N SER A 147 0.60 -5.42 -0.51
CA SER A 147 1.51 -5.25 0.63
C SER A 147 2.08 -3.84 0.64
N HIS A 148 2.67 -3.40 1.77
CA HIS A 148 3.45 -2.18 1.75
C HIS A 148 4.80 -2.40 1.06
N PHE A 149 5.53 -3.41 1.54
CA PHE A 149 6.82 -3.78 0.97
C PHE A 149 6.66 -4.54 -0.35
N PRO A 150 7.54 -4.30 -1.34
CA PRO A 150 7.64 -5.17 -2.50
C PRO A 150 8.18 -6.56 -2.13
N VAL A 151 7.86 -7.55 -2.95
CA VAL A 151 8.50 -8.89 -2.89
C VAL A 151 9.74 -8.97 -3.80
N PHE A 152 10.68 -9.85 -3.44
CA PHE A 152 11.91 -10.19 -4.19
C PHE A 152 12.80 -9.02 -4.63
N ASN A 153 12.74 -7.89 -3.93
CA ASN A 153 13.53 -6.71 -4.23
C ASN A 153 14.09 -6.15 -2.93
N ARG A 154 15.40 -6.06 -2.76
CA ARG A 154 16.02 -5.51 -1.54
C ARG A 154 17.00 -4.41 -1.90
N LYS A 155 17.12 -3.43 -1.01
CA LYS A 155 18.24 -2.49 -1.02
C LYS A 155 19.39 -3.07 -0.20
N ILE A 156 20.59 -2.55 -0.42
CA ILE A 156 21.73 -2.83 0.47
C ILE A 156 21.34 -2.41 1.90
N ASN A 157 21.57 -3.29 2.87
CA ASN A 157 21.22 -3.09 4.29
C ASN A 157 19.74 -2.81 4.51
N ASP A 158 18.87 -3.63 3.92
CA ASP A 158 17.44 -3.55 4.16
C ASP A 158 17.11 -3.98 5.59
N ARG A 159 16.69 -3.02 6.41
CA ARG A 159 16.26 -3.22 7.80
C ARG A 159 15.11 -4.24 7.92
N PHE A 160 14.33 -4.44 6.86
CA PHE A 160 13.16 -5.30 6.86
C PHE A 160 13.37 -6.58 6.06
N ASP A 161 14.61 -6.99 5.79
CA ASP A 161 14.91 -8.19 5.00
C ASP A 161 14.18 -9.45 5.51
N ALA A 162 14.29 -9.77 6.80
CA ALA A 162 13.71 -10.96 7.39
C ALA A 162 12.18 -11.01 7.28
N ILE A 163 11.48 -9.90 7.57
CA ILE A 163 10.01 -9.88 7.44
C ILE A 163 9.59 -9.92 5.97
N ARG A 164 10.40 -9.36 5.07
CA ARG A 164 10.10 -9.38 3.64
C ARG A 164 10.37 -10.76 3.04
N ASP A 165 11.29 -11.55 3.59
CA ASP A 165 11.49 -12.94 3.18
C ASP A 165 10.27 -13.80 3.51
N VAL A 166 9.63 -13.56 4.65
CA VAL A 166 8.34 -14.19 4.96
C VAL A 166 7.26 -13.76 3.97
N LEU A 167 7.25 -12.48 3.56
CA LEU A 167 6.30 -11.96 2.57
C LEU A 167 6.51 -12.57 1.18
N ASP A 168 7.76 -12.75 0.77
CA ASP A 168 8.17 -13.44 -0.46
C ASP A 168 7.65 -14.89 -0.48
N ASP A 169 7.63 -15.55 0.67
CA ASP A 169 7.07 -16.90 0.79
C ASP A 169 5.54 -16.92 0.83
N TYR A 170 4.89 -15.92 1.42
CA TYR A 170 3.45 -15.76 1.25
C TYR A 170 3.07 -15.61 -0.22
N PHE A 171 3.85 -14.85 -0.99
CA PHE A 171 3.66 -14.72 -2.44
C PHE A 171 3.86 -16.07 -3.15
N ARG A 172 5.01 -16.73 -2.94
CA ARG A 172 5.35 -18.01 -3.59
C ARG A 172 4.37 -19.12 -3.24
N PHE A 173 4.15 -19.37 -1.95
CA PHE A 173 3.31 -20.49 -1.53
C PHE A 173 1.85 -20.32 -1.93
N SER A 174 1.37 -19.08 -2.02
CA SER A 174 0.02 -18.81 -2.48
C SER A 174 -0.12 -18.86 -4.00
N ASN A 175 0.98 -18.98 -4.77
CA ASN A 175 0.99 -18.84 -6.22
C ASN A 175 0.42 -17.50 -6.68
N CYS A 176 0.84 -16.40 -6.05
CA CYS A 176 0.46 -15.07 -6.52
C CYS A 176 1.08 -14.80 -7.89
N SER A 177 0.31 -14.19 -8.79
CA SER A 177 0.78 -13.71 -10.09
C SER A 177 1.28 -12.27 -10.03
N LEU A 178 0.76 -11.47 -9.09
CA LEU A 178 1.04 -10.05 -8.96
C LEU A 178 1.30 -9.63 -7.53
N ASN A 179 2.22 -8.69 -7.36
CA ASN A 179 2.39 -7.92 -6.13
C ASN A 179 2.11 -6.44 -6.42
N ILE A 180 1.16 -5.86 -5.71
CA ILE A 180 0.86 -4.43 -5.80
C ILE A 180 1.28 -3.79 -4.48
N HIS A 181 2.22 -2.86 -4.53
CA HIS A 181 2.95 -2.38 -3.35
C HIS A 181 3.20 -0.87 -3.33
N GLY A 182 3.82 -0.39 -2.25
CA GLY A 182 4.32 0.98 -2.08
C GLY A 182 5.80 0.99 -1.66
N HIS A 183 6.16 1.78 -0.65
CA HIS A 183 7.45 1.80 0.06
C HIS A 183 8.66 2.32 -0.73
N THR A 184 8.73 2.06 -2.04
CA THR A 184 9.91 2.38 -2.87
C THR A 184 9.83 3.73 -3.55
N HIS A 185 8.75 4.50 -3.33
CA HIS A 185 8.55 5.84 -3.87
C HIS A 185 8.73 5.89 -5.40
N SER A 186 9.60 6.75 -5.92
CA SER A 186 9.88 6.87 -7.35
C SER A 186 10.64 5.67 -7.94
N LYS A 187 11.15 4.74 -7.12
CA LYS A 187 11.92 3.57 -7.57
C LYS A 187 11.02 2.37 -7.80
N ASP A 188 11.15 1.76 -8.98
CA ASP A 188 10.50 0.48 -9.26
C ASP A 188 11.39 -0.69 -8.83
N THR A 189 10.79 -1.87 -8.74
CA THR A 189 11.55 -3.11 -8.60
C THR A 189 12.00 -3.61 -9.98
N ASN A 190 12.94 -4.56 -10.00
CA ASN A 190 13.35 -5.22 -11.24
C ASN A 190 12.33 -6.25 -11.75
N ASN A 191 11.29 -6.54 -10.97
CA ASN A 191 10.28 -7.55 -11.29
C ASN A 191 9.04 -6.90 -11.89
N ARG A 192 8.69 -7.25 -13.14
CA ARG A 192 7.49 -6.70 -13.81
C ARG A 192 6.19 -7.01 -13.07
N PHE A 193 6.12 -8.12 -12.35
CA PHE A 193 4.95 -8.50 -11.55
C PHE A 193 4.80 -7.69 -10.24
N CYS A 194 5.77 -6.84 -9.89
CA CYS A 194 5.71 -5.93 -8.75
C CYS A 194 5.34 -4.52 -9.25
N ILE A 195 4.09 -4.13 -9.01
CA ILE A 195 3.52 -2.85 -9.42
C ILE A 195 3.56 -1.88 -8.25
N ASN A 196 4.31 -0.79 -8.40
CA ASN A 196 4.47 0.24 -7.40
C ASN A 196 3.37 1.32 -7.53
N LEU A 197 2.63 1.56 -6.44
CA LEU A 197 1.57 2.58 -6.34
C LEU A 197 1.87 3.65 -5.28
N SER A 198 3.16 3.86 -4.97
CA SER A 198 3.59 5.05 -4.23
C SER A 198 3.10 6.31 -4.96
N CYS A 199 2.78 7.38 -4.24
CA CYS A 199 2.20 8.60 -4.81
C CYS A 199 2.96 9.16 -6.02
N GLU A 200 4.28 8.98 -6.09
CA GLU A 200 5.13 9.40 -7.23
C GLU A 200 4.79 8.68 -8.53
N LYS A 201 4.29 7.44 -8.44
CA LYS A 201 3.89 6.60 -9.58
C LYS A 201 2.47 6.85 -10.06
N THR A 202 1.67 7.52 -9.23
CA THR A 202 0.23 7.70 -9.50
C THR A 202 -0.15 9.15 -9.76
N MET A 203 0.82 10.03 -10.01
CA MET A 203 0.61 11.48 -10.13
C MET A 203 -0.14 12.03 -8.91
N LEU A 204 0.20 11.54 -7.71
CA LEU A 204 -0.40 11.95 -6.44
C LEU A 204 -1.92 11.74 -6.39
N SER A 205 -2.43 10.69 -7.05
CA SER A 205 -3.88 10.41 -7.16
C SER A 205 -4.19 8.93 -6.98
N PRO A 206 -5.34 8.56 -6.38
CA PRO A 206 -5.79 7.16 -6.35
C PRO A 206 -6.13 6.62 -7.74
N ILE A 207 -5.81 5.34 -7.98
CA ILE A 207 -6.07 4.65 -9.25
C ILE A 207 -6.97 3.44 -9.00
N LYS A 208 -7.99 3.23 -9.84
CA LYS A 208 -8.82 2.02 -9.79
C LYS A 208 -8.00 0.77 -10.13
N LEU A 209 -8.22 -0.32 -9.38
CA LEU A 209 -7.56 -1.60 -9.60
C LEU A 209 -7.73 -2.11 -11.04
N GLY A 210 -8.92 -2.01 -11.62
CA GLY A 210 -9.18 -2.45 -12.99
C GLY A 210 -8.31 -1.73 -14.02
N LYS A 211 -8.02 -0.43 -13.81
CA LYS A 211 -7.10 0.33 -14.67
C LYS A 211 -5.66 -0.17 -14.51
N ILE A 212 -5.22 -0.47 -13.28
CA ILE A 212 -3.90 -1.03 -13.00
C ILE A 212 -3.73 -2.38 -13.70
N LEU A 213 -4.72 -3.27 -13.58
CA LEU A 213 -4.70 -4.60 -14.19
C LEU A 213 -4.75 -4.55 -15.72
N LYS A 214 -5.49 -3.59 -16.30
CA LYS A 214 -5.50 -3.38 -17.75
C LYS A 214 -4.11 -2.97 -18.25
N ASN A 215 -3.53 -1.95 -17.65
CA ASN A 215 -2.20 -1.44 -18.04
C ASN A 215 -1.08 -2.47 -17.84
N TYR A 216 -1.22 -3.41 -16.90
CA TYR A 216 -0.25 -4.48 -16.69
C TYR A 216 -0.29 -5.56 -17.78
N LYS A 217 -1.46 -5.77 -18.39
CA LYS A 217 -1.67 -6.78 -19.44
C LYS A 217 -1.27 -6.30 -20.84
N GLU A 218 -1.16 -4.97 -21.02
CA GLU A 218 -0.66 -4.31 -22.23
C GLU A 218 0.87 -4.27 -22.26
#